data_AF-A0A7V7VR32-F1
#
_entry.id   AF-A0A7V7VR32-F1
#
_cell.length_a   1.000
_cell.length_b   1.000
_cell.length_c   1.000
_cell.angle_alpha   90.00
_cell.angle_beta   90.00
_cell.angle_gamma   90.00
#
_symmetry.space_group_name_H-M   'P 1'
#
loop_
_entity.id
_entity.type
_entity.pdbx_description
1 polymer ?
#
loop_
_entity_poly.entity_id
_entity_poly.type
_entity_poly.pdbx_seq_one_letter_code
_entity_poly.pdbx_strand_id
1 'polypeptide(L)'
;MQEVALFKDIKSLLAVISVGLTVCSLPSFSSAAERKLPTWTASEAKTQLDRSAALLKRQCHSNNKNSSQCYHDTSGAIFSSLHLKDYKQALYYVNNYALPQYFSSPLCEEYYYYDKTHRIPFQLNKWTIYAIINNRLNRHKVLTREQYVSGYLCFTFFNNSSSYSSISGIPLSRNDYIQSSNSFLPSNEATTLVRFDKEISTPYSERWLQIAKTVKQYNKNVALQLELSKNALAQAKRRGYPEQYIMFLDSLVSSDRNNLVTAERAK
;
A
#
# COMPACT_ATOMS: atom_id res chain seq x y z
N MET A 1 -19.01 -31.46 -2.20
CA MET A 1 -19.95 -30.97 -1.16
C MET A 1 -19.23 -30.84 0.20
N GLN A 2 -18.25 -29.93 0.32
CA GLN A 2 -17.48 -29.71 1.56
C GLN A 2 -17.43 -28.22 1.98
N GLU A 3 -18.13 -27.33 1.28
CA GLU A 3 -18.20 -25.90 1.64
C GLU A 3 -19.00 -25.64 2.93
N VAL A 4 -19.95 -26.50 3.31
CA VAL A 4 -20.94 -26.15 4.37
C VAL A 4 -20.36 -26.18 5.80
N ALA A 5 -19.28 -26.92 6.05
CA ALA A 5 -18.76 -27.09 7.41
C ALA A 5 -17.97 -25.86 7.91
N LEU A 6 -17.18 -25.20 7.06
CA LEU A 6 -16.34 -24.07 7.46
C LEU A 6 -17.15 -22.79 7.78
N PHE A 7 -18.29 -22.59 7.08
CA PHE A 7 -19.13 -21.40 7.25
C PHE A 7 -19.96 -21.40 8.53
N LYS A 8 -20.25 -22.59 9.12
CA LYS A 8 -20.95 -22.67 10.42
C LYS A 8 -20.06 -22.18 11.56
N ASP A 9 -18.77 -22.49 11.55
CA ASP A 9 -17.84 -22.07 12.60
C ASP A 9 -17.49 -20.58 12.54
N ILE A 10 -17.46 -19.98 11.33
CA ILE A 10 -17.19 -18.54 11.14
C ILE A 10 -18.36 -17.67 11.62
N LYS A 11 -19.61 -18.10 11.41
CA LYS A 11 -20.80 -17.39 11.92
C LYS A 11 -20.86 -17.37 13.45
N SER A 12 -20.46 -18.46 14.10
CA SER A 12 -20.38 -18.54 15.55
C SER A 12 -19.31 -17.60 16.12
N LEU A 13 -18.19 -17.40 15.42
CA LEU A 13 -17.15 -16.44 15.83
C LEU A 13 -17.59 -14.97 15.70
N LEU A 14 -18.47 -14.67 14.74
CA LEU A 14 -19.03 -13.33 14.54
C LEU A 14 -20.13 -13.00 15.57
N ALA A 15 -20.93 -13.99 16.00
CA ALA A 15 -22.00 -13.81 16.98
C ALA A 15 -21.47 -13.50 18.40
N VAL A 16 -20.30 -14.02 18.77
CA VAL A 16 -19.69 -13.78 20.09
C VAL A 16 -19.16 -12.35 20.27
N ILE A 17 -19.05 -11.56 19.18
CA ILE A 17 -18.48 -10.21 19.22
C ILE A 17 -19.57 -9.11 19.19
N SER A 18 -20.84 -9.47 19.00
CA SER A 18 -21.95 -8.52 18.89
C SER A 18 -22.63 -8.13 20.22
N VAL A 19 -22.08 -8.51 21.38
CA VAL A 19 -22.61 -8.09 22.69
C VAL A 19 -21.53 -7.30 23.43
N GLY A 20 -21.67 -5.97 23.42
CA GLY A 20 -20.81 -5.08 24.22
C GLY A 20 -20.53 -3.69 23.64
N LEU A 21 -21.52 -3.04 23.02
CA LEU A 21 -21.45 -1.60 22.71
C LEU A 21 -21.84 -0.81 23.97
N THR A 22 -20.95 -0.80 24.97
CA THR A 22 -20.99 0.18 26.06
C THR A 22 -20.04 1.31 25.67
N VAL A 23 -20.60 2.50 25.48
CA VAL A 23 -19.86 3.73 25.17
C VAL A 23 -19.02 4.10 26.38
N CYS A 24 -17.77 3.64 26.42
CA CYS A 24 -16.74 4.19 27.30
C CYS A 24 -15.93 5.22 26.51
N SER A 25 -15.96 6.46 27.01
CA SER A 25 -15.15 7.59 26.58
C SER A 25 -13.69 7.16 26.39
N LEU A 26 -13.20 7.21 25.16
CA LEU A 26 -11.80 6.93 24.86
C LEU A 26 -10.93 8.02 25.50
N PRO A 27 -9.93 7.67 26.34
CA PRO A 27 -8.92 8.64 26.71
C PRO A 27 -8.18 9.08 25.45
N SER A 28 -7.98 10.39 25.31
CA SER A 28 -7.17 10.99 24.25
C SER A 28 -5.82 10.27 24.21
N PHE A 29 -5.57 9.53 23.13
CA PHE A 29 -4.26 8.95 22.88
C PHE A 29 -3.26 10.10 22.76
N SER A 30 -2.40 10.22 23.77
CA SER A 30 -1.17 11.01 23.71
C SER A 30 -0.42 10.66 22.44
N SER A 31 0.03 11.68 21.69
CA SER A 31 0.79 11.46 20.46
C SER A 31 2.02 10.61 20.79
N ALA A 32 2.06 9.40 20.24
CA ALA A 32 3.28 8.62 20.25
C ALA A 32 4.35 9.47 19.55
N ALA A 33 5.44 9.78 20.26
CA ALA A 33 6.58 10.49 19.71
C ALA A 33 6.98 9.87 18.36
N GLU A 34 6.96 10.69 17.30
CA GLU A 34 7.34 10.26 15.95
C GLU A 34 8.75 9.65 16.00
N ARG A 35 8.85 8.33 15.82
CA ARG A 35 10.13 7.68 15.57
C ARG A 35 10.73 8.32 14.32
N LYS A 36 11.85 9.04 14.47
CA LYS A 36 12.65 9.49 13.33
C LYS A 36 13.16 8.25 12.59
N LEU A 37 12.52 7.95 11.46
CA LEU A 37 12.92 6.85 10.59
C LEU A 37 14.30 7.15 9.97
N PRO A 38 15.15 6.13 9.76
CA PRO A 38 16.45 6.34 9.15
C PRO A 38 16.29 6.87 7.72
N THR A 39 17.14 7.82 7.33
CA THR A 39 17.12 8.48 6.02
C THR A 39 18.55 8.70 5.53
N TRP A 40 18.71 8.82 4.22
CA TRP A 40 20.01 9.12 3.62
C TRP A 40 20.43 10.57 3.82
N THR A 41 21.73 10.82 3.76
CA THR A 41 22.26 12.13 3.38
C THR A 41 22.19 12.31 1.85
N ALA A 42 22.27 13.56 1.38
CA ALA A 42 22.34 13.83 -0.06
C ALA A 42 23.55 13.15 -0.73
N SER A 43 24.68 13.04 -0.03
CA SER A 43 25.88 12.36 -0.55
C SER A 43 25.68 10.85 -0.69
N GLU A 44 25.06 10.22 0.32
CA GLU A 44 24.70 8.79 0.28
C GLU A 44 23.71 8.50 -0.85
N ALA A 45 22.65 9.32 -0.97
CA ALA A 45 21.67 9.19 -2.03
C ALA A 45 22.31 9.34 -3.42
N LYS A 46 23.24 10.29 -3.59
CA LYS A 46 23.97 10.46 -4.86
C LYS A 46 24.85 9.26 -5.19
N THR A 47 25.61 8.77 -4.22
CA THR A 47 26.46 7.58 -4.38
C THR A 47 25.63 6.36 -4.78
N GLN A 48 24.47 6.19 -4.13
CA GLN A 48 23.56 5.10 -4.45
C GLN A 48 22.93 5.26 -5.84
N LEU A 49 22.57 6.48 -6.25
CA LEU A 49 22.07 6.75 -7.59
C LEU A 49 23.10 6.40 -8.66
N ASP A 50 24.34 6.86 -8.50
CA ASP A 50 25.42 6.60 -9.47
C ASP A 50 25.71 5.10 -9.59
N ARG A 51 25.74 4.39 -8.44
CA ARG A 51 25.90 2.93 -8.42
C ARG A 51 24.74 2.22 -9.12
N SER A 52 23.50 2.58 -8.80
CA SER A 52 22.30 1.96 -9.37
C SER A 52 22.24 2.19 -10.88
N ALA A 53 22.51 3.42 -11.34
CA ALA A 53 22.54 3.77 -12.75
C ALA A 53 23.60 2.98 -13.54
N ALA A 54 24.80 2.80 -12.96
CA ALA A 54 25.86 2.02 -13.57
C ALA A 54 25.49 0.54 -13.70
N LEU A 55 24.85 -0.05 -12.68
CA LEU A 55 24.39 -1.45 -12.71
C LEU A 55 23.26 -1.64 -13.72
N LEU A 56 22.25 -0.77 -13.71
CA LEU A 56 21.16 -0.80 -14.69
C LEU A 56 21.67 -0.75 -16.12
N LYS A 57 22.61 0.17 -16.42
CA LYS A 57 23.21 0.30 -17.76
C LYS A 57 23.98 -0.95 -18.19
N ARG A 58 24.61 -1.67 -17.27
CA ARG A 58 25.46 -2.84 -17.57
C ARG A 58 24.69 -4.17 -17.61
N GLN A 59 23.62 -4.29 -16.82
CA GLN A 59 23.03 -5.59 -16.51
C GLN A 59 21.54 -5.71 -16.90
N CYS A 60 20.85 -4.59 -17.15
CA CYS A 60 19.41 -4.56 -17.39
C CYS A 60 19.06 -4.28 -18.86
N HIS A 61 19.62 -5.09 -19.75
CA HIS A 61 19.29 -5.10 -21.19
C HIS A 61 18.05 -5.95 -21.47
N SER A 62 17.50 -5.84 -22.68
CA SER A 62 16.19 -6.38 -23.13
C SER A 62 15.80 -7.75 -22.56
N ASN A 63 16.74 -8.70 -22.48
CA ASN A 63 16.49 -10.08 -22.04
C ASN A 63 16.60 -10.29 -20.52
N ASN A 64 17.10 -9.30 -19.77
CA ASN A 64 17.36 -9.37 -18.33
C ASN A 64 16.65 -8.27 -17.51
N LYS A 65 15.82 -7.43 -18.17
CA LYS A 65 15.10 -6.31 -17.55
C LYS A 65 14.21 -6.71 -16.37
N ASN A 66 13.72 -7.95 -16.38
CA ASN A 66 12.79 -8.46 -15.37
C ASN A 66 13.46 -9.27 -14.24
N SER A 67 14.80 -9.26 -14.15
CA SER A 67 15.49 -9.93 -13.05
C SER A 67 15.25 -9.20 -11.72
N SER A 68 15.30 -9.95 -10.60
CA SER A 68 15.19 -9.39 -9.26
C SER A 68 16.26 -8.34 -8.97
N GLN A 69 17.47 -8.51 -9.51
CA GLN A 69 18.56 -7.55 -9.41
C GLN A 69 18.23 -6.24 -10.13
N CYS A 70 17.71 -6.31 -11.36
CA CYS A 70 17.28 -5.12 -12.09
C CYS A 70 16.17 -4.37 -11.37
N TYR A 71 15.17 -5.08 -10.84
CA TYR A 71 14.14 -4.49 -10.02
C TYR A 71 14.69 -3.79 -8.76
N HIS A 72 15.63 -4.43 -8.06
CA HIS A 72 16.30 -3.86 -6.90
C HIS A 72 17.05 -2.56 -7.26
N ASP A 73 17.85 -2.59 -8.33
CA ASP A 73 18.65 -1.42 -8.74
C ASP A 73 17.77 -0.30 -9.32
N THR A 74 16.67 -0.63 -10.01
CA THR A 74 15.64 0.35 -10.40
C THR A 74 15.02 1.01 -9.19
N SER A 75 14.63 0.22 -8.18
CA SER A 75 14.06 0.74 -6.94
C SER A 75 15.04 1.66 -6.23
N GLY A 76 16.31 1.24 -6.13
CA GLY A 76 17.40 2.07 -5.59
C GLY A 76 17.53 3.40 -6.31
N ALA A 77 17.56 3.39 -7.65
CA ALA A 77 17.63 4.61 -8.45
C ALA A 77 16.42 5.53 -8.24
N ILE A 78 15.19 4.98 -8.18
CA ILE A 78 13.97 5.76 -7.92
C ILE A 78 14.04 6.42 -6.54
N PHE A 79 14.32 5.65 -5.48
CA PHE A 79 14.36 6.19 -4.12
C PHE A 79 15.46 7.24 -3.95
N SER A 80 16.65 7.01 -4.52
CA SER A 80 17.73 7.99 -4.50
C SER A 80 17.37 9.27 -5.25
N SER A 81 16.77 9.16 -6.45
CA SER A 81 16.30 10.34 -7.20
C SER A 81 15.21 11.10 -6.46
N LEU A 82 14.25 10.41 -5.83
CA LEU A 82 13.20 11.05 -5.01
C LEU A 82 13.79 11.77 -3.80
N HIS A 83 14.76 11.16 -3.11
CA HIS A 83 15.47 11.76 -1.99
C HIS A 83 16.23 13.03 -2.40
N LEU A 84 16.89 13.00 -3.58
CA LEU A 84 17.58 14.14 -4.18
C LEU A 84 16.63 15.17 -4.81
N LYS A 85 15.31 14.94 -4.78
CA LYS A 85 14.28 15.75 -5.43
C LYS A 85 14.45 15.87 -6.96
N ASP A 86 15.14 14.93 -7.58
CA ASP A 86 15.24 14.83 -9.05
C ASP A 86 14.06 14.01 -9.61
N TYR A 87 12.90 14.65 -9.64
CA TYR A 87 11.65 14.02 -10.06
C TYR A 87 11.65 13.63 -11.55
N LYS A 88 12.45 14.31 -12.40
CA LYS A 88 12.58 13.94 -13.82
C LYS A 88 13.33 12.62 -13.94
N GLN A 89 14.43 12.46 -13.22
CA GLN A 89 15.21 11.22 -13.20
C GLN A 89 14.42 10.08 -12.57
N ALA A 90 13.69 10.33 -11.48
CA ALA A 90 12.79 9.34 -10.88
C ALA A 90 11.74 8.86 -11.90
N LEU A 91 11.09 9.78 -12.63
CA LEU A 91 10.11 9.44 -13.66
C LEU A 91 10.72 8.60 -14.79
N TYR A 92 11.95 8.91 -15.20
CA TYR A 92 12.68 8.14 -16.20
C TYR A 92 12.82 6.68 -15.77
N TYR A 93 13.26 6.41 -14.53
CA TYR A 93 13.43 5.03 -14.06
C TYR A 93 12.11 4.28 -13.94
N VAL A 94 11.06 4.91 -13.40
CA VAL A 94 9.72 4.29 -13.29
C VAL A 94 9.18 3.89 -14.68
N ASN A 95 9.36 4.72 -15.70
CA ASN A 95 8.82 4.46 -17.04
C ASN A 95 9.63 3.46 -17.88
N ASN A 96 10.95 3.37 -17.66
CA ASN A 96 11.83 2.57 -18.53
C ASN A 96 12.13 1.17 -18.00
N TYR A 97 11.85 0.92 -16.72
CA TYR A 97 12.09 -0.35 -16.06
C TYR A 97 10.77 -0.85 -15.45
N ALA A 98 10.13 -1.77 -16.16
CA ALA A 98 8.88 -2.38 -15.72
C ALA A 98 9.09 -3.27 -14.50
N LEU A 99 8.07 -3.33 -13.63
CA LEU A 99 8.04 -4.28 -12.54
C LEU A 99 7.89 -5.71 -13.09
N PRO A 100 8.70 -6.68 -12.63
CA PRO A 100 8.45 -8.07 -12.96
C PRO A 100 7.09 -8.47 -12.38
N GLN A 101 6.22 -9.08 -13.19
CA GLN A 101 4.85 -9.44 -12.80
C GLN A 101 4.76 -10.33 -11.53
N TYR A 102 5.84 -11.02 -11.17
CA TYR A 102 5.90 -11.92 -10.02
C TYR A 102 5.98 -11.25 -8.64
N PHE A 103 6.32 -9.95 -8.56
CA PHE A 103 6.58 -9.27 -7.28
C PHE A 103 5.41 -8.43 -6.74
N SER A 104 4.28 -8.37 -7.44
CA SER A 104 3.19 -7.48 -7.04
C SER A 104 1.81 -8.04 -7.34
N SER A 105 0.87 -7.75 -6.44
CA SER A 105 -0.54 -7.69 -6.83
C SER A 105 -0.67 -6.76 -8.04
N PRO A 106 -1.37 -7.15 -9.12
CA PRO A 106 -1.57 -6.28 -10.29
C PRO A 106 -2.25 -4.96 -9.93
N LEU A 107 -2.88 -4.88 -8.75
CA LEU A 107 -3.54 -3.68 -8.26
C LEU A 107 -2.57 -2.63 -7.74
N CYS A 108 -1.44 -3.03 -7.15
CA CYS A 108 -0.67 -2.16 -6.27
C CYS A 108 0.83 -2.08 -6.51
N GLU A 109 1.39 -2.90 -7.42
CA GLU A 109 2.71 -2.70 -8.03
C GLU A 109 3.73 -1.94 -7.15
N GLU A 110 4.52 -2.66 -6.35
CA GLU A 110 5.37 -2.05 -5.32
C GLU A 110 6.85 -2.02 -5.73
N TYR A 111 7.55 -0.97 -5.34
CA TYR A 111 9.01 -0.87 -5.40
C TYR A 111 9.57 -1.09 -4.00
N TYR A 112 10.52 -2.02 -3.87
CA TYR A 112 11.21 -2.35 -2.64
C TYR A 112 12.71 -2.20 -2.82
N TYR A 113 13.36 -1.55 -1.86
CA TYR A 113 14.80 -1.41 -1.84
C TYR A 113 15.29 -1.50 -0.40
N TYR A 114 16.40 -2.21 -0.19
CA TYR A 114 17.03 -2.28 1.12
C TYR A 114 18.48 -1.87 1.00
N ASP A 115 18.81 -0.70 1.56
CA ASP A 115 20.20 -0.31 1.74
C ASP A 115 20.83 -1.18 2.83
N LYS A 116 21.58 -2.21 2.42
CA LYS A 116 22.27 -3.11 3.35
C LYS A 116 23.35 -2.40 4.17
N THR A 117 24.00 -1.37 3.62
CA THR A 117 25.10 -0.65 4.26
C THR A 117 24.57 0.18 5.43
N HIS A 118 23.50 0.95 5.19
CA HIS A 118 22.92 1.83 6.20
C HIS A 118 21.73 1.19 6.95
N ARG A 119 21.35 -0.04 6.57
CA ARG A 119 20.20 -0.81 7.09
C ARG A 119 18.87 -0.06 6.94
N ILE A 120 18.65 0.54 5.78
CA ILE A 120 17.48 1.38 5.51
C ILE A 120 16.54 0.68 4.51
N PRO A 121 15.35 0.22 4.94
CA PRO A 121 14.34 -0.29 4.03
C PRO A 121 13.49 0.84 3.42
N PHE A 122 13.22 0.73 2.13
CA PHE A 122 12.34 1.60 1.38
C PHE A 122 11.29 0.75 0.68
N GLN A 123 10.03 1.17 0.77
CA GLN A 123 8.96 0.58 0.00
C GLN A 123 7.93 1.64 -0.34
N LEU A 124 7.54 1.70 -1.61
CA LEU A 124 6.46 2.56 -2.08
C LEU A 124 5.72 1.85 -3.21
N ASN A 125 4.41 2.02 -3.22
CA ASN A 125 3.61 1.60 -4.36
C ASN A 125 3.82 2.57 -5.54
N LYS A 126 3.74 2.03 -6.75
CA LYS A 126 3.93 2.73 -8.02
C LYS A 126 3.00 3.92 -8.15
N TRP A 127 1.74 3.79 -7.72
CA TRP A 127 0.74 4.85 -7.85
C TRP A 127 1.10 6.09 -7.02
N THR A 128 1.56 5.89 -5.79
CA THR A 128 2.07 6.97 -4.93
C THR A 128 3.30 7.63 -5.52
N ILE A 129 4.24 6.84 -6.06
CA ILE A 129 5.43 7.38 -6.74
C ILE A 129 5.01 8.29 -7.91
N TYR A 130 4.10 7.81 -8.79
CA TYR A 130 3.61 8.61 -9.90
C TYR A 130 2.88 9.86 -9.45
N ALA A 131 2.00 9.77 -8.45
CA ALA A 131 1.26 10.92 -7.92
C ALA A 131 2.23 12.01 -7.44
N ILE A 132 3.24 11.63 -6.65
CA ILE A 132 4.25 12.56 -6.11
C ILE A 132 5.08 13.19 -7.23
N ILE A 133 5.62 12.37 -8.12
CA ILE A 133 6.46 12.84 -9.23
C ILE A 133 5.66 13.81 -10.11
N ASN A 134 4.46 13.43 -10.54
CA ASN A 134 3.64 14.24 -11.42
C ASN A 134 3.20 15.54 -10.74
N ASN A 135 2.82 15.50 -9.46
CA ASN A 135 2.50 16.69 -8.68
C ASN A 135 3.70 17.66 -8.61
N ARG A 136 4.91 17.16 -8.31
CA ARG A 136 6.13 17.98 -8.18
C ARG A 136 6.64 18.52 -9.51
N LEU A 137 6.36 17.84 -10.61
CA LEU A 137 6.62 18.33 -11.97
C LEU A 137 5.53 19.28 -12.47
N ASN A 138 4.57 19.69 -11.62
CA ASN A 138 3.41 20.51 -11.96
C ASN A 138 2.57 19.94 -13.11
N ARG A 139 2.50 18.61 -13.22
CA ARG A 139 1.70 17.88 -14.21
C ARG A 139 0.31 17.57 -13.67
N HIS A 140 -0.33 18.56 -13.06
CA HIS A 140 -1.65 18.45 -12.41
C HIS A 140 -2.72 18.09 -13.44
N LYS A 141 -2.99 16.79 -13.61
CA LYS A 141 -4.04 16.26 -14.48
C LYS A 141 -4.91 15.29 -13.69
N VAL A 142 -6.08 14.93 -14.23
CA VAL A 142 -7.00 13.91 -13.69
C VAL A 142 -6.25 12.64 -13.24
N LEU A 143 -5.28 12.19 -14.04
CA LEU A 143 -4.43 11.04 -13.75
C LEU A 143 -3.68 11.15 -12.42
N THR A 144 -3.22 12.33 -12.01
CA THR A 144 -2.51 12.51 -10.73
C THR A 144 -3.44 12.29 -9.53
N ARG A 145 -4.71 12.68 -9.64
CA ARG A 145 -5.72 12.48 -8.61
C ARG A 145 -6.03 10.99 -8.45
N GLU A 146 -6.29 10.32 -9.55
CA GLU A 146 -6.56 8.87 -9.59
C GLU A 146 -5.36 8.07 -9.06
N GLN A 147 -4.14 8.45 -9.42
CA GLN A 147 -2.90 7.85 -8.92
C GLN A 147 -2.77 8.04 -7.40
N TYR A 148 -3.09 9.22 -6.87
CA TYR A 148 -3.02 9.47 -5.43
C TYR A 148 -4.03 8.63 -4.64
N VAL A 149 -5.29 8.59 -5.09
CA VAL A 149 -6.34 7.75 -4.49
C VAL A 149 -5.96 6.26 -4.56
N SER A 150 -5.47 5.80 -5.71
CA SER A 150 -5.02 4.40 -5.88
C SER A 150 -3.84 4.08 -4.96
N GLY A 151 -2.90 5.03 -4.79
CA GLY A 151 -1.78 4.89 -3.87
C GLY A 151 -2.22 4.77 -2.42
N TYR A 152 -3.20 5.57 -1.99
CA TYR A 152 -3.80 5.48 -0.65
C TYR A 152 -4.51 4.13 -0.43
N LEU A 153 -5.31 3.67 -1.40
CA LEU A 153 -6.02 2.39 -1.31
C LEU A 153 -5.02 1.22 -1.24
N CYS A 154 -4.00 1.23 -2.08
CA CYS A 154 -2.94 0.23 -2.05
C CYS A 154 -2.20 0.19 -0.72
N PHE A 155 -1.81 1.35 -0.20
CA PHE A 155 -1.17 1.44 1.10
C PHE A 155 -2.05 0.84 2.20
N THR A 156 -3.33 1.21 2.21
CA THR A 156 -4.29 0.80 3.25
C THR A 156 -4.53 -0.70 3.28
N PHE A 157 -4.75 -1.32 2.12
CA PHE A 157 -5.25 -2.70 2.06
C PHE A 157 -4.16 -3.76 1.81
N PHE A 158 -3.02 -3.38 1.21
CA PHE A 158 -1.92 -4.30 0.91
C PHE A 158 -0.67 -4.05 1.75
N ASN A 159 -0.43 -2.81 2.21
CA ASN A 159 0.88 -2.40 2.72
C ASN A 159 0.82 -1.96 4.19
N ASN A 160 0.56 -2.91 5.09
CA ASN A 160 0.48 -2.67 6.54
C ASN A 160 1.85 -2.57 7.26
N SER A 161 2.94 -2.37 6.51
CA SER A 161 4.27 -2.40 7.09
C SER A 161 4.72 -1.00 7.56
N SER A 162 5.03 -0.92 8.85
CA SER A 162 5.28 0.31 9.63
C SER A 162 6.76 0.72 9.69
N SER A 163 7.62 0.19 8.81
CA SER A 163 9.07 0.23 8.99
C SER A 163 9.85 0.87 7.85
N TYR A 164 9.27 1.79 7.06
CA TYR A 164 9.97 2.35 5.90
C TYR A 164 10.60 3.70 6.19
N SER A 165 11.76 3.93 5.57
CA SER A 165 12.48 5.21 5.58
C SER A 165 11.63 6.41 5.19
N SER A 166 11.91 7.56 5.80
CA SER A 166 11.30 8.82 5.40
C SER A 166 12.03 9.47 4.24
N ILE A 167 11.36 9.49 3.09
CA ILE A 167 11.66 10.44 2.02
C ILE A 167 10.71 11.61 2.21
N SER A 168 11.26 12.82 2.32
CA SER A 168 10.47 14.03 2.60
C SER A 168 9.35 14.23 1.56
N GLY A 169 8.13 14.45 2.04
CA GLY A 169 6.96 14.70 1.20
C GLY A 169 6.33 13.46 0.57
N ILE A 170 6.70 12.26 1.05
CA ILE A 170 6.08 10.99 0.67
C ILE A 170 5.21 10.50 1.83
N PRO A 171 3.92 10.16 1.61
CA PRO A 171 3.09 9.58 2.64
C PRO A 171 3.59 8.18 3.05
N LEU A 172 3.89 7.98 4.32
CA LEU A 172 4.38 6.73 4.91
C LEU A 172 3.35 6.07 5.83
N SER A 173 2.25 6.75 6.12
CA SER A 173 1.16 6.28 6.94
C SER A 173 -0.19 6.67 6.32
N ARG A 174 -1.28 5.99 6.72
CA ARG A 174 -2.64 6.40 6.31
C ARG A 174 -2.89 7.85 6.70
N ASN A 175 -2.48 8.25 7.90
CA ASN A 175 -2.62 9.63 8.37
C ASN A 175 -1.87 10.63 7.48
N ASP A 176 -0.69 10.27 6.98
CA ASP A 176 0.07 11.14 6.06
C ASP A 176 -0.71 11.36 4.76
N TYR A 177 -1.36 10.32 4.23
CA TYR A 177 -2.23 10.45 3.05
C TYR A 177 -3.43 11.36 3.33
N ILE A 178 -4.03 11.26 4.52
CA ILE A 178 -5.15 12.09 4.95
C ILE A 178 -4.71 13.56 5.05
N GLN A 179 -3.62 13.81 5.76
CA GLN A 179 -3.09 15.16 5.99
C GLN A 179 -2.64 15.83 4.69
N SER A 180 -2.01 15.08 3.78
CA SER A 180 -1.54 15.61 2.51
C SER A 180 -2.57 15.61 1.39
N SER A 181 -3.75 15.00 1.57
CA SER A 181 -4.79 14.87 0.54
C SER A 181 -5.18 16.19 -0.12
N ASN A 182 -5.27 17.30 0.63
CA ASN A 182 -5.60 18.63 0.10
C ASN A 182 -4.55 19.19 -0.87
N SER A 183 -3.32 18.67 -0.87
CA SER A 183 -2.28 19.06 -1.83
C SER A 183 -2.38 18.30 -3.17
N PHE A 184 -3.17 17.23 -3.23
CA PHE A 184 -3.29 16.37 -4.41
C PHE A 184 -4.71 16.33 -4.98
N LEU A 185 -5.71 16.54 -4.14
CA LEU A 185 -7.12 16.37 -4.46
C LEU A 185 -7.90 17.68 -4.29
N PRO A 186 -8.93 17.92 -5.11
CA PRO A 186 -9.94 18.93 -4.81
C PRO A 186 -10.60 18.69 -3.45
N SER A 187 -11.10 19.76 -2.82
CA SER A 187 -11.63 19.72 -1.44
C SER A 187 -12.72 18.66 -1.20
N ASN A 188 -13.62 18.46 -2.17
CA ASN A 188 -14.67 17.43 -2.09
C ASN A 188 -14.11 16.00 -2.15
N GLU A 189 -13.11 15.74 -2.99
CA GLU A 189 -12.42 14.46 -3.09
C GLU A 189 -11.57 14.19 -1.84
N ALA A 190 -10.85 15.19 -1.33
CA ALA A 190 -10.09 15.09 -0.08
C ALA A 190 -11.02 14.76 1.11
N THR A 191 -12.18 15.42 1.20
CA THR A 191 -13.22 15.12 2.21
C THR A 191 -13.76 13.70 2.05
N THR A 192 -13.94 13.24 0.81
CA THR A 192 -14.37 11.87 0.51
C THR A 192 -13.34 10.85 0.98
N LEU A 193 -12.05 11.11 0.76
CA LEU A 193 -10.95 10.25 1.21
C LEU A 193 -10.90 10.19 2.74
N VAL A 194 -11.02 11.33 3.44
CA VAL A 194 -11.10 11.39 4.91
C VAL A 194 -12.27 10.57 5.45
N ARG A 195 -13.45 10.72 4.83
CA ARG A 195 -14.65 9.95 5.20
C ARG A 195 -14.44 8.46 4.93
N PHE A 196 -13.87 8.08 3.80
CA PHE A 196 -13.57 6.69 3.46
C PHE A 196 -12.61 6.07 4.47
N ASP A 197 -11.57 6.80 4.88
CA ASP A 197 -10.63 6.31 5.88
C ASP A 197 -11.30 5.96 7.20
N LYS A 198 -12.13 6.88 7.70
CA LYS A 198 -12.86 6.72 8.95
C LYS A 198 -13.88 5.58 8.89
N GLU A 199 -14.64 5.49 7.81
CA GLU A 199 -15.80 4.60 7.74
C GLU A 199 -15.48 3.19 7.22
N ILE A 200 -14.41 3.04 6.43
CA ILE A 200 -14.06 1.79 5.75
C ILE A 200 -12.63 1.34 6.10
N SER A 201 -11.62 2.14 5.79
CA SER A 201 -10.21 1.74 5.87
C SER A 201 -9.73 1.42 7.28
N THR A 202 -10.01 2.31 8.23
CA THR A 202 -9.58 2.16 9.62
C THR A 202 -10.26 0.96 10.30
N PRO A 203 -11.60 0.81 10.24
CA PRO A 203 -12.27 -0.39 10.76
C PRO A 203 -11.77 -1.70 10.13
N TYR A 204 -11.52 -1.72 8.81
CA TYR A 204 -10.93 -2.87 8.13
C TYR A 204 -9.56 -3.22 8.70
N SER A 205 -8.67 -2.22 8.79
CA SER A 205 -7.27 -2.42 9.19
C SER A 205 -7.13 -2.87 10.64
N GLU A 206 -7.90 -2.26 11.55
CA GLU A 206 -7.92 -2.66 12.96
C GLU A 206 -8.36 -4.11 13.12
N ARG A 207 -9.41 -4.50 12.38
CA ARG A 207 -9.93 -5.86 12.42
C ARG A 207 -8.96 -6.86 11.79
N TRP A 208 -8.31 -6.50 10.70
CA TRP A 208 -7.29 -7.32 10.07
C TRP A 208 -6.10 -7.58 10.99
N LEU A 209 -5.61 -6.56 11.69
CA LEU A 209 -4.52 -6.70 12.68
C LEU A 209 -4.89 -7.65 13.81
N GLN A 210 -6.14 -7.65 14.28
CA GLN A 210 -6.63 -8.61 15.27
C GLN A 210 -6.61 -10.04 14.74
N ILE A 211 -7.11 -10.26 13.51
CA ILE A 211 -7.10 -11.58 12.85
C ILE A 211 -5.67 -12.08 12.65
N ALA A 212 -4.78 -11.25 12.12
CA ALA A 212 -3.38 -11.62 11.88
C ALA A 212 -2.63 -12.03 13.16
N LYS A 213 -2.94 -11.41 14.30
CA LYS A 213 -2.35 -11.77 15.60
C LYS A 213 -2.89 -13.10 16.13
N THR A 214 -4.20 -13.35 15.98
CA THR A 214 -4.92 -14.43 16.67
C THR A 214 -5.04 -15.71 15.85
N VAL A 215 -5.20 -15.62 14.54
CA VAL A 215 -5.48 -16.76 13.66
C VAL A 215 -4.19 -17.19 12.96
N LYS A 216 -3.57 -18.26 13.47
CA LYS A 216 -2.30 -18.79 12.94
C LYS A 216 -2.46 -19.64 11.68
N GLN A 217 -3.60 -20.30 11.52
CA GLN A 217 -3.84 -21.18 10.38
C GLN A 217 -4.07 -20.33 9.10
N TYR A 218 -3.16 -20.42 8.13
CA TYR A 218 -3.12 -19.54 6.96
C TYR A 218 -4.44 -19.50 6.19
N ASN A 219 -5.05 -20.64 5.87
CA ASN A 219 -6.32 -20.66 5.15
C ASN A 219 -7.48 -20.03 5.94
N LYS A 220 -7.51 -20.17 7.28
CA LYS A 220 -8.54 -19.52 8.12
C LYS A 220 -8.32 -18.01 8.14
N ASN A 221 -7.06 -17.59 8.19
CA ASN A 221 -6.67 -16.19 8.13
C ASN A 221 -7.12 -15.55 6.81
N VAL A 222 -6.83 -16.18 5.67
CA VAL A 222 -7.26 -15.71 4.34
C VAL A 222 -8.78 -15.73 4.18
N ALA A 223 -9.49 -16.74 4.70
CA ALA A 223 -10.95 -16.77 4.67
C ALA A 223 -11.58 -15.58 5.44
N LEU A 224 -11.03 -15.25 6.60
CA LEU A 224 -11.48 -14.09 7.38
C LEU A 224 -11.14 -12.77 6.67
N GLN A 225 -9.98 -12.67 6.01
CA GLN A 225 -9.64 -11.52 5.18
C GLN A 225 -10.66 -11.30 4.06
N LEU A 226 -11.03 -12.37 3.34
CA LEU A 226 -12.03 -12.30 2.27
C LEU A 226 -13.38 -11.76 2.78
N GLU A 227 -13.84 -12.18 3.96
CA GLU A 227 -15.07 -11.67 4.56
C GLU A 227 -14.96 -10.18 4.97
N LEU A 228 -13.80 -9.74 5.46
CA LEU A 228 -13.55 -8.31 5.70
C LEU A 228 -13.63 -7.50 4.41
N SER A 229 -13.00 -7.98 3.34
CA SER A 229 -12.99 -7.31 2.03
C SER A 229 -14.41 -7.22 1.44
N LYS A 230 -15.22 -8.27 1.57
CA LYS A 230 -16.64 -8.26 1.17
C LYS A 230 -17.45 -7.24 1.96
N ASN A 231 -17.26 -7.18 3.28
CA ASN A 231 -17.97 -6.23 4.13
C ASN A 231 -17.58 -4.77 3.78
N ALA A 232 -16.28 -4.50 3.61
CA ALA A 232 -15.79 -3.20 3.18
C ALA A 232 -16.43 -2.78 1.84
N LEU A 233 -16.44 -3.66 0.84
CA LEU A 233 -17.10 -3.43 -0.45
C LEU A 233 -18.60 -3.13 -0.29
N ALA A 234 -19.31 -3.94 0.49
CA ALA A 234 -20.74 -3.78 0.70
C ALA A 234 -21.07 -2.46 1.44
N GLN A 235 -20.24 -2.04 2.40
CA GLN A 235 -20.39 -0.74 3.05
C GLN A 235 -20.06 0.40 2.10
N ALA A 236 -19.00 0.29 1.29
CA ALA A 236 -18.64 1.31 0.33
C ALA A 236 -19.77 1.55 -0.70
N LYS A 237 -20.36 0.48 -1.23
CA LYS A 237 -21.53 0.54 -2.12
C LYS A 237 -22.73 1.19 -1.44
N ARG A 238 -23.10 0.75 -0.23
CA ARG A 238 -24.26 1.28 0.52
C ARG A 238 -24.12 2.77 0.85
N ARG A 239 -22.90 3.24 1.09
CA ARG A 239 -22.61 4.65 1.43
C ARG A 239 -22.39 5.53 0.20
N GLY A 240 -22.53 4.98 -1.01
CA GLY A 240 -22.40 5.73 -2.26
C GLY A 240 -21.01 6.30 -2.50
N TYR A 241 -19.95 5.55 -2.17
CA TYR A 241 -18.59 5.99 -2.51
C TYR A 241 -18.35 5.98 -4.02
N PRO A 242 -17.42 6.82 -4.53
CA PRO A 242 -17.12 6.87 -5.96
C PRO A 242 -16.65 5.52 -6.52
N GLU A 243 -16.90 5.32 -7.82
CA GLU A 243 -16.66 4.06 -8.53
C GLU A 243 -15.24 3.53 -8.36
N GLN A 244 -14.22 4.40 -8.38
CA GLN A 244 -12.82 3.99 -8.19
C GLN A 244 -12.58 3.22 -6.87
N TYR A 245 -13.20 3.65 -5.76
CA TYR A 245 -13.10 2.97 -4.47
C TYR A 245 -13.80 1.62 -4.50
N ILE A 246 -14.97 1.56 -5.16
CA ILE A 246 -15.75 0.34 -5.31
C ILE A 246 -15.00 -0.69 -6.17
N MET A 247 -14.47 -0.27 -7.32
CA MET A 247 -13.69 -1.13 -8.22
C MET A 247 -12.45 -1.70 -7.54
N PHE A 248 -11.75 -0.89 -6.73
CA PHE A 248 -10.60 -1.36 -5.96
C PHE A 248 -11.00 -2.45 -4.96
N LEU A 249 -12.05 -2.22 -4.16
CA LEU A 249 -12.54 -3.19 -3.18
C LEU A 249 -13.08 -4.47 -3.83
N ASP A 250 -13.71 -4.36 -5.00
CA ASP A 250 -14.16 -5.50 -5.79
C ASP A 250 -12.98 -6.36 -6.28
N SER A 251 -11.93 -5.69 -6.74
CA SER A 251 -10.67 -6.34 -7.12
C SER A 251 -9.96 -6.99 -5.94
N LEU A 252 -10.00 -6.35 -4.76
CA LEU A 252 -9.47 -6.91 -3.51
C LEU A 252 -10.23 -8.19 -3.12
N VAL A 253 -11.57 -8.17 -3.18
CA VAL A 253 -12.40 -9.38 -2.94
C VAL A 253 -12.04 -10.51 -3.91
N SER A 254 -11.82 -10.20 -5.19
CA SER A 254 -11.41 -11.18 -6.18
C SER A 254 -10.03 -11.75 -5.90
N SER A 255 -9.07 -10.91 -5.51
CA SER A 255 -7.73 -11.33 -5.09
C SER A 255 -7.77 -12.25 -3.86
N ASP A 256 -8.49 -11.87 -2.81
CA ASP A 256 -8.59 -12.66 -1.58
C ASP A 256 -9.29 -14.01 -1.82
N ARG A 257 -10.26 -14.06 -2.74
CA ARG A 257 -10.88 -15.32 -3.18
C ARG A 257 -9.85 -16.25 -3.84
N ASN A 258 -9.02 -15.72 -4.73
CA ASN A 258 -7.97 -16.50 -5.39
C ASN A 258 -6.91 -17.00 -4.38
N ASN A 259 -6.56 -16.16 -3.40
CA ASN A 259 -5.66 -16.53 -2.31
C ASN A 259 -6.26 -17.66 -1.46
N LEU A 260 -7.57 -17.62 -1.17
CA LEU A 260 -8.24 -18.68 -0.41
C LEU A 260 -8.19 -20.01 -1.18
N VAL A 261 -8.53 -20.00 -2.47
CA VAL A 261 -8.46 -21.21 -3.32
C VAL A 261 -7.04 -21.79 -3.31
N THR A 262 -6.02 -20.94 -3.38
CA THR A 262 -4.61 -21.37 -3.33
C THR A 262 -4.25 -21.95 -1.96
N ALA A 263 -4.66 -21.29 -0.88
CA ALA A 263 -4.42 -21.72 0.49
C ALA A 263 -5.10 -23.05 0.82
N GLU A 264 -6.25 -23.34 0.21
CA GLU A 264 -6.96 -24.61 0.40
C GLU A 264 -6.34 -25.77 -0.36
N ARG A 265 -5.73 -25.53 -1.53
CA ARG A 265 -4.99 -26.53 -2.30
C ARG A 265 -3.67 -26.95 -1.66
N ALA A 266 -3.11 -26.09 -0.80
CA ALA A 266 -1.85 -26.34 -0.11
C ALA A 266 -2.00 -27.04 1.26
N LYS A 267 -3.23 -27.40 1.65
CA LYS A 267 -3.52 -28.20 2.86
C LYS A 267 -3.25 -29.68 2.62
#